data_AF-A0A6I1HXQ2-F1
#
_entry.id   AF-A0A6I1HXQ2-F1
#
_cell.length_a   1.000
_cell.length_b   1.000
_cell.length_c   1.000
_cell.angle_alpha   90.00
_cell.angle_beta   90.00
_cell.angle_gamma   90.00
#
_symmetry.space_group_name_H-M   'P 1'
#
loop_
_entity.id
_entity.type
_entity.pdbx_description
1 polymer ?
#
loop_
_entity_poly.entity_id
_entity_poly.type
_entity_poly.pdbx_seq_one_letter_code
_entity_poly.pdbx_strand_id
1 'polypeptide(L)'
;TGNGKLDITAATLDHRNATTVANQLTVNAGTLDNRSGSLAQTGSGLMTVAATGQLDNTGGKIEGNGDALVKANTLLNNTGRIVAAQDATLNVSSLDNTQGTVAAGRHLALSGGDIDNTKGQLQAVAGDATLNAGKFNNTAGNVFAGANLNATLASLDNTGSLYAAGNQALTATGTITNTGVIAAQGNNSITAKTLDSSTSSLLGAGMQADGKLGAAGDLRINTTQTLAAHGQNLAAGKASLTGASVDLAGSQTSAANIGLTATQGDVSTNKAVVTTPGTLNITSNAILHNTEGTLQAGQLDLHLGNLDNAKGTVIQTGTGDTVIQTGNLDNSAGRIAVNSKDLNIDAATLTNRDGKIEHAGTGTLNLQAGVQDNSKGRITSAASADIVSKSTLNNTDGVMAATADLHVGGVTIDNTRGVLQADNLHLDAANVLNQQGTLSAGTDLTATVSGDLNNAGLLYAGRNQQLTVGGLLNNTGSIASVNNTHITAGKMTSSGLLGAGVKADGSLGATGDL
;
A
#
# COMPACT_ATOMS: atom_id res chain seq x y z
N THR A 1 -58.62 -11.16 -11.07
CA THR A 1 -57.94 -12.43 -11.38
C THR A 1 -58.24 -12.80 -12.81
N GLY A 2 -57.26 -13.29 -13.58
CA GLY A 2 -57.45 -13.70 -14.97
C GLY A 2 -56.68 -14.98 -15.27
N ASN A 3 -57.33 -15.95 -15.91
CA ASN A 3 -56.68 -17.24 -16.27
C ASN A 3 -55.77 -17.13 -17.51
N GLY A 4 -55.60 -15.92 -18.06
CA GLY A 4 -54.83 -15.65 -19.28
C GLY A 4 -54.11 -14.31 -19.20
N LYS A 5 -54.06 -13.59 -20.33
CA LYS A 5 -53.51 -12.24 -20.41
C LYS A 5 -54.46 -11.24 -19.73
N LEU A 6 -53.92 -10.37 -18.88
CA LEU A 6 -54.62 -9.23 -18.31
C LEU A 6 -53.83 -7.96 -18.65
N ASP A 7 -54.45 -7.08 -19.43
CA ASP A 7 -53.91 -5.77 -19.77
C ASP A 7 -54.75 -4.68 -19.08
N ILE A 8 -54.11 -3.86 -18.25
CA ILE A 8 -54.75 -2.73 -17.55
C ILE A 8 -54.12 -1.44 -18.07
N THR A 9 -54.94 -0.52 -18.58
CA THR A 9 -54.51 0.82 -18.98
C THR A 9 -55.34 1.88 -18.26
N ALA A 10 -54.70 2.80 -17.55
CA ALA A 10 -55.40 3.85 -16.80
C ALA A 10 -54.58 5.14 -16.72
N ALA A 11 -55.22 6.29 -16.49
CA ALA A 11 -54.48 7.50 -16.11
C ALA A 11 -53.97 7.37 -14.66
N THR A 12 -54.82 6.90 -13.77
CA THR A 12 -54.51 6.61 -12.37
C THR A 12 -55.05 5.22 -12.05
N LEU A 13 -54.21 4.36 -11.47
CA LEU A 13 -54.61 3.05 -10.98
C LEU A 13 -54.39 2.98 -9.47
N ASP A 14 -55.49 3.02 -8.72
CA ASP A 14 -55.49 2.71 -7.28
C ASP A 14 -55.62 1.20 -7.10
N HIS A 15 -54.54 0.57 -6.68
CA HIS A 15 -54.41 -0.86 -6.42
C HIS A 15 -54.01 -1.11 -4.95
N ARG A 16 -54.35 -0.18 -4.04
CA ARG A 16 -54.06 -0.33 -2.62
C ARG A 16 -54.82 -1.48 -2.00
N ASN A 17 -54.15 -2.29 -1.18
CA ASN A 17 -54.73 -3.46 -0.49
C ASN A 17 -55.45 -4.44 -1.44
N ALA A 18 -55.21 -4.33 -2.75
CA ALA A 18 -55.87 -5.13 -3.76
C ALA A 18 -54.96 -6.28 -4.19
N THR A 19 -55.54 -7.32 -4.80
CA THR A 19 -54.79 -8.45 -5.36
C THR A 19 -55.20 -8.70 -6.81
N THR A 20 -54.23 -8.66 -7.70
CA THR A 20 -54.38 -9.01 -9.11
C THR A 20 -53.44 -10.17 -9.42
N VAL A 21 -54.02 -11.28 -9.87
CA VAL A 21 -53.28 -12.47 -10.35
C VAL A 21 -53.67 -12.74 -11.79
N ALA A 22 -52.68 -12.90 -12.67
CA ALA A 22 -52.90 -13.26 -14.08
C ALA A 22 -51.82 -14.23 -14.59
N ASN A 23 -52.08 -14.98 -15.66
CA ASN A 23 -51.03 -15.78 -16.31
C ASN A 23 -49.98 -14.89 -16.98
N GLN A 24 -50.42 -13.79 -17.59
CA GLN A 24 -49.57 -12.78 -18.20
C GLN A 24 -50.14 -11.40 -17.84
N LEU A 25 -49.34 -10.53 -17.21
CA LEU A 25 -49.81 -9.25 -16.67
C LEU A 25 -49.10 -8.07 -17.33
N THR A 26 -49.90 -7.14 -17.87
CA THR A 26 -49.46 -5.83 -18.33
C THR A 26 -50.24 -4.75 -17.60
N VAL A 27 -49.56 -3.82 -16.95
CA VAL A 27 -50.15 -2.63 -16.34
C VAL A 27 -49.48 -1.40 -16.94
N ASN A 28 -50.26 -0.49 -17.52
CA ASN A 28 -49.81 0.79 -18.04
C ASN A 28 -50.64 1.90 -17.37
N ALA A 29 -50.01 2.70 -16.51
CA ALA A 29 -50.67 3.77 -15.79
C ALA A 29 -49.95 5.12 -15.99
N GLY A 30 -50.65 6.23 -15.75
CA GLY A 30 -49.99 7.51 -15.45
C GLY A 30 -49.37 7.47 -14.06
N THR A 31 -50.19 7.15 -13.06
CA THR A 31 -49.76 6.85 -11.68
C THR A 31 -50.33 5.50 -11.22
N LEU A 32 -49.54 4.75 -10.46
CA LEU A 32 -49.93 3.46 -9.90
C LEU A 32 -49.67 3.46 -8.39
N ASP A 33 -50.73 3.32 -7.59
CA ASP A 33 -50.66 3.15 -6.14
C ASP A 33 -50.92 1.67 -5.80
N ASN A 34 -49.86 0.89 -5.63
CA ASN A 34 -49.88 -0.52 -5.22
C ASN A 34 -49.53 -0.70 -3.73
N ARG A 35 -49.72 0.32 -2.88
CA ARG A 35 -49.38 0.22 -1.46
C ARG A 35 -50.14 -0.90 -0.77
N SER A 36 -49.41 -1.78 -0.09
CA SER A 36 -49.97 -3.00 0.54
C SER A 36 -50.77 -3.90 -0.43
N GLY A 37 -50.68 -3.66 -1.74
CA GLY A 37 -51.32 -4.46 -2.78
C GLY A 37 -50.42 -5.58 -3.29
N SER A 38 -50.97 -6.45 -4.15
CA SER A 38 -50.24 -7.55 -4.77
C SER A 38 -50.57 -7.69 -6.25
N LEU A 39 -49.59 -7.42 -7.11
CA LEU A 39 -49.61 -7.73 -8.53
C LEU A 39 -48.78 -9.00 -8.75
N ALA A 40 -49.40 -10.09 -9.21
CA ALA A 40 -48.73 -11.36 -9.40
C ALA A 40 -48.97 -11.93 -10.80
N GLN A 41 -47.90 -12.37 -11.45
CA GLN A 41 -47.95 -13.13 -12.68
C GLN A 41 -47.57 -14.59 -12.44
N THR A 42 -48.41 -15.53 -12.86
CA THR A 42 -48.18 -16.97 -12.69
C THR A 42 -47.51 -17.64 -13.89
N GLY A 43 -47.59 -17.05 -15.08
CA GLY A 43 -46.89 -17.53 -16.27
C GLY A 43 -45.43 -17.09 -16.32
N SER A 44 -44.64 -17.79 -17.14
CA SER A 44 -43.20 -17.57 -17.31
C SER A 44 -42.83 -16.48 -18.32
N GLY A 45 -43.82 -15.77 -18.88
CA GLY A 45 -43.61 -14.67 -19.83
C GLY A 45 -43.17 -13.38 -19.15
N LEU A 46 -43.04 -12.31 -19.93
CA LEU A 46 -42.61 -11.00 -19.43
C LEU A 46 -43.76 -10.25 -18.73
N MET A 47 -43.73 -10.13 -17.42
CA MET A 47 -44.60 -9.20 -16.68
C MET A 47 -44.18 -7.76 -16.97
N THR A 48 -45.12 -6.87 -17.30
CA THR A 48 -44.84 -5.43 -17.45
C THR A 48 -45.69 -4.61 -16.49
N VAL A 49 -45.04 -3.77 -15.68
CA VAL A 49 -45.71 -2.78 -14.82
C VAL A 49 -45.08 -1.42 -15.07
N ALA A 50 -45.79 -0.56 -15.78
CA ALA A 50 -45.32 0.75 -16.20
C ALA A 50 -46.21 1.86 -15.65
N ALA A 51 -45.59 2.85 -15.02
CA ALA A 51 -46.17 4.15 -14.72
C ALA A 51 -45.37 5.24 -15.46
N THR A 52 -46.02 6.23 -16.07
CA THR A 52 -45.27 7.37 -16.65
C THR A 52 -44.83 8.38 -15.59
N GLY A 53 -45.54 8.42 -14.45
CA GLY A 53 -45.23 9.22 -13.27
C GLY A 53 -44.74 8.35 -12.12
N GLN A 54 -45.48 8.37 -10.99
CA GLN A 54 -45.13 7.61 -9.79
C GLN A 54 -45.71 6.18 -9.82
N LEU A 55 -44.89 5.21 -9.43
CA LEU A 55 -45.30 3.88 -9.00
C LEU A 55 -44.99 3.76 -7.52
N ASP A 56 -46.03 3.64 -6.68
CA ASP A 56 -45.88 3.43 -5.24
C ASP A 56 -46.19 1.98 -4.89
N ASN A 57 -45.15 1.22 -4.59
CA ASN A 57 -45.18 -0.17 -4.13
C ASN A 57 -44.83 -0.27 -2.62
N THR A 58 -45.04 0.80 -1.84
CA THR A 58 -44.69 0.80 -0.41
C THR A 58 -45.46 -0.28 0.34
N GLY A 59 -44.74 -1.21 0.99
CA GLY A 59 -45.32 -2.42 1.61
C GLY A 59 -46.09 -3.35 0.66
N GLY A 60 -46.06 -3.08 -0.65
CA GLY A 60 -46.73 -3.84 -1.69
C GLY A 60 -45.85 -4.92 -2.31
N LYS A 61 -46.46 -5.70 -3.22
CA LYS A 61 -45.80 -6.79 -3.95
C LYS A 61 -46.03 -6.68 -5.46
N ILE A 62 -44.95 -6.85 -6.22
CA ILE A 62 -44.93 -7.03 -7.67
C ILE A 62 -44.10 -8.28 -7.95
N GLU A 63 -44.75 -9.39 -8.30
CA GLU A 63 -44.11 -10.71 -8.36
C GLU A 63 -44.37 -11.40 -9.71
N GLY A 64 -43.33 -11.57 -10.52
CA GLY A 64 -43.40 -12.27 -11.80
C GLY A 64 -42.81 -13.68 -11.73
N ASN A 65 -43.54 -14.71 -12.16
CA ASN A 65 -43.01 -16.08 -12.31
C ASN A 65 -42.12 -16.26 -13.57
N GLY A 66 -42.03 -15.23 -14.41
CA GLY A 66 -41.09 -15.15 -15.53
C GLY A 66 -40.14 -13.97 -15.36
N ASP A 67 -39.94 -13.23 -16.44
CA ASP A 67 -39.24 -11.95 -16.40
C ASP A 67 -40.19 -10.84 -15.90
N ALA A 68 -39.63 -9.78 -15.33
CA ALA A 68 -40.40 -8.59 -14.94
C ALA A 68 -39.72 -7.31 -15.45
N LEU A 69 -40.50 -6.46 -16.10
CA LEU A 69 -40.12 -5.11 -16.51
C LEU A 69 -40.96 -4.09 -15.73
N VAL A 70 -40.29 -3.32 -14.88
CA VAL A 70 -40.90 -2.23 -14.12
C VAL A 70 -40.40 -0.90 -14.65
N LYS A 71 -41.31 0.00 -15.01
CA LYS A 71 -41.00 1.35 -15.48
C LYS A 71 -41.73 2.38 -14.64
N ALA A 72 -41.05 3.44 -14.24
CA ALA A 72 -41.64 4.57 -13.53
C ALA A 72 -40.81 5.83 -13.76
N ASN A 73 -41.36 7.03 -13.62
CA ASN A 73 -40.48 8.17 -13.34
C ASN A 73 -39.92 8.05 -11.92
N THR A 74 -40.80 7.86 -10.94
CA THR A 74 -40.42 7.66 -9.54
C THR A 74 -40.99 6.34 -9.05
N LEU A 75 -40.12 5.44 -8.60
CA LEU A 75 -40.51 4.16 -8.00
C LEU A 75 -40.27 4.21 -6.49
N LEU A 76 -41.36 4.13 -5.71
CA LEU A 76 -41.29 3.94 -4.26
C LEU A 76 -41.49 2.45 -3.97
N ASN A 77 -40.46 1.80 -3.43
CA ASN A 77 -40.48 0.39 -3.03
C ASN A 77 -40.08 0.25 -1.55
N ASN A 78 -40.32 1.29 -0.74
CA ASN A 78 -40.06 1.29 0.68
C ASN A 78 -40.80 0.13 1.36
N THR A 79 -40.10 -0.73 2.11
CA THR A 79 -40.65 -1.97 2.70
C THR A 79 -41.40 -2.90 1.73
N GLY A 80 -41.32 -2.62 0.43
CA GLY A 80 -42.02 -3.30 -0.64
C GLY A 80 -41.17 -4.41 -1.24
N ARG A 81 -41.78 -5.16 -2.15
CA ARG A 81 -41.15 -6.30 -2.81
C ARG A 81 -41.42 -6.28 -4.31
N ILE A 82 -40.35 -6.29 -5.09
CA ILE A 82 -40.37 -6.49 -6.54
C ILE A 82 -39.50 -7.71 -6.83
N VAL A 83 -40.09 -8.80 -7.33
CA VAL A 83 -39.35 -10.03 -7.63
C VAL A 83 -39.73 -10.62 -8.97
N ALA A 84 -38.70 -10.98 -9.74
CA ALA A 84 -38.83 -11.86 -10.90
C ALA A 84 -38.19 -13.21 -10.60
N ALA A 85 -38.88 -14.31 -10.93
CA ALA A 85 -38.29 -15.65 -10.85
C ALA A 85 -37.14 -15.83 -11.86
N GLN A 86 -37.14 -15.06 -12.95
CA GLN A 86 -36.07 -15.01 -13.94
C GLN A 86 -35.37 -13.64 -13.93
N ASP A 87 -35.50 -12.83 -14.98
CA ASP A 87 -34.83 -11.53 -15.07
C ASP A 87 -35.72 -10.40 -14.57
N ALA A 88 -35.14 -9.44 -13.83
CA ALA A 88 -35.81 -8.21 -13.46
C ALA A 88 -35.13 -7.02 -14.13
N THR A 89 -35.89 -6.22 -14.87
CA THR A 89 -35.45 -4.94 -15.45
C THR A 89 -36.24 -3.79 -14.84
N LEU A 90 -35.56 -2.84 -14.22
CA LEU A 90 -36.14 -1.62 -13.66
C LEU A 90 -35.59 -0.42 -14.42
N ASN A 91 -36.46 0.33 -15.10
CA ASN A 91 -36.11 1.57 -15.79
C ASN A 91 -36.83 2.73 -15.12
N VAL A 92 -36.11 3.54 -14.34
CA VAL A 92 -36.71 4.58 -13.51
C VAL A 92 -35.92 5.89 -13.55
N SER A 93 -36.51 7.04 -13.22
CA SER A 93 -35.72 8.27 -12.98
C SER A 93 -35.22 8.34 -11.55
N SER A 94 -35.97 7.78 -10.59
CA SER A 94 -35.51 7.55 -9.22
C SER A 94 -36.11 6.29 -8.61
N LEU A 95 -35.37 5.65 -7.71
CA LEU A 95 -35.81 4.51 -6.92
C LEU A 95 -35.57 4.79 -5.43
N ASP A 96 -36.63 4.71 -4.64
CA ASP A 96 -36.53 4.50 -3.20
C ASP A 96 -36.78 3.03 -2.89
N ASN A 97 -35.74 2.29 -2.51
CA ASN A 97 -35.79 0.90 -2.07
C ASN A 97 -35.47 0.78 -0.56
N THR A 98 -35.75 1.80 0.24
CA THR A 98 -35.42 1.79 1.66
C THR A 98 -36.16 0.67 2.39
N GLN A 99 -35.42 -0.21 3.07
CA GLN A 99 -35.95 -1.44 3.69
C GLN A 99 -36.73 -2.36 2.73
N GLY A 100 -36.66 -2.11 1.42
CA GLY A 100 -37.36 -2.85 0.38
C GLY A 100 -36.51 -3.98 -0.20
N THR A 101 -37.13 -4.77 -1.07
CA THR A 101 -36.45 -5.81 -1.85
C THR A 101 -36.74 -5.66 -3.33
N VAL A 102 -35.68 -5.64 -4.13
CA VAL A 102 -35.72 -5.88 -5.58
C VAL A 102 -34.85 -7.09 -5.87
N ALA A 103 -35.44 -8.18 -6.40
CA ALA A 103 -34.68 -9.40 -6.69
C ALA A 103 -35.03 -10.02 -8.04
N ALA A 104 -34.02 -10.62 -8.67
CA ALA A 104 -34.13 -11.45 -9.85
C ALA A 104 -33.53 -12.83 -9.56
N GLY A 105 -34.19 -13.90 -10.03
CA GLY A 105 -33.62 -15.24 -9.95
C GLY A 105 -32.36 -15.39 -10.81
N ARG A 106 -32.32 -14.73 -11.98
CA ARG A 106 -31.19 -14.71 -12.91
C ARG A 106 -30.50 -13.34 -12.93
N HIS A 107 -30.87 -12.43 -13.83
CA HIS A 107 -30.21 -11.14 -13.99
C HIS A 107 -31.05 -9.99 -13.45
N LEU A 108 -30.40 -9.06 -12.74
CA LEU A 108 -30.99 -7.79 -12.34
C LEU A 108 -30.38 -6.67 -13.19
N ALA A 109 -31.21 -5.99 -13.98
CA ALA A 109 -30.83 -4.77 -14.69
C ALA A 109 -31.59 -3.59 -14.09
N LEU A 110 -30.87 -2.60 -13.57
CA LEU A 110 -31.46 -1.40 -13.00
C LEU A 110 -30.81 -0.19 -13.67
N SER A 111 -31.62 0.56 -14.42
CA SER A 111 -31.22 1.82 -15.02
C SER A 111 -32.05 2.94 -14.41
N GLY A 112 -31.41 3.91 -13.79
CA GLY A 112 -32.09 5.14 -13.39
C GLY A 112 -31.23 6.33 -13.00
N GLY A 113 -31.86 7.34 -12.42
CA GLY A 113 -31.16 8.46 -11.79
C GLY A 113 -30.76 8.05 -10.38
N ASP A 114 -31.30 8.71 -9.37
CA ASP A 114 -30.91 8.46 -7.98
C ASP A 114 -31.56 7.19 -7.41
N ILE A 115 -30.76 6.40 -6.69
CA ILE A 115 -31.17 5.16 -6.03
C ILE A 115 -30.87 5.27 -4.54
N ASP A 116 -31.90 5.13 -3.73
CA ASP A 116 -31.77 4.92 -2.28
C ASP A 116 -32.03 3.45 -1.95
N ASN A 117 -30.98 2.72 -1.57
CA ASN A 117 -31.04 1.34 -1.09
C ASN A 117 -30.78 1.26 0.42
N THR A 118 -31.13 2.29 1.19
CA THR A 118 -30.86 2.32 2.63
C THR A 118 -31.57 1.17 3.35
N LYS A 119 -30.80 0.28 4.00
CA LYS A 119 -31.30 -0.98 4.60
C LYS A 119 -32.10 -1.87 3.62
N GLY A 120 -32.00 -1.61 2.32
CA GLY A 120 -32.68 -2.33 1.27
C GLY A 120 -31.82 -3.42 0.67
N GLN A 121 -32.46 -4.27 -0.14
CA GLN A 121 -31.81 -5.36 -0.87
C GLN A 121 -31.99 -5.18 -2.38
N LEU A 122 -30.89 -5.18 -3.12
CA LEU A 122 -30.85 -5.40 -4.57
C LEU A 122 -30.12 -6.71 -4.85
N GLN A 123 -30.77 -7.64 -5.53
CA GLN A 123 -30.23 -9.00 -5.67
C GLN A 123 -30.44 -9.61 -7.06
N ALA A 124 -29.36 -10.10 -7.66
CA ALA A 124 -29.39 -11.14 -8.68
C ALA A 124 -28.94 -12.46 -8.05
N VAL A 125 -29.84 -13.43 -7.90
CA VAL A 125 -29.57 -14.62 -7.06
C VAL A 125 -28.50 -15.51 -7.70
N ALA A 126 -28.64 -15.85 -8.98
CA ALA A 126 -27.70 -16.72 -9.69
C ALA A 126 -26.91 -16.02 -10.82
N GLY A 127 -27.35 -14.86 -11.28
CA GLY A 127 -26.77 -14.17 -12.43
C GLY A 127 -26.16 -12.81 -12.08
N ASP A 128 -25.96 -12.03 -13.14
CA ASP A 128 -25.34 -10.72 -13.06
C ASP A 128 -26.30 -9.65 -12.52
N ALA A 129 -25.76 -8.69 -11.78
CA ALA A 129 -26.43 -7.43 -11.47
C ALA A 129 -25.77 -6.29 -12.26
N THR A 130 -26.56 -5.55 -13.03
CA THR A 130 -26.11 -4.36 -13.76
C THR A 130 -26.85 -3.14 -13.23
N LEU A 131 -26.10 -2.17 -12.70
CA LEU A 131 -26.61 -0.94 -12.10
C LEU A 131 -26.09 0.27 -12.87
N ASN A 132 -26.97 1.03 -13.50
CA ASN A 132 -26.65 2.30 -14.13
C ASN A 132 -27.43 3.40 -13.41
N ALA A 133 -26.75 4.26 -12.65
CA ALA A 133 -27.40 5.22 -11.76
C ALA A 133 -26.71 6.58 -11.72
N GLY A 134 -27.44 7.59 -11.25
CA GLY A 134 -26.90 8.85 -10.74
C GLY A 134 -26.23 8.64 -9.38
N LYS A 135 -26.79 9.24 -8.33
CA LYS A 135 -26.34 8.98 -6.95
C LYS A 135 -26.86 7.62 -6.48
N PHE A 136 -25.97 6.79 -5.94
CA PHE A 136 -26.35 5.54 -5.28
C PHE A 136 -26.08 5.62 -3.77
N ASN A 137 -27.12 5.55 -2.97
CA ASN A 137 -27.02 5.43 -1.52
C ASN A 137 -27.23 3.96 -1.10
N ASN A 138 -26.18 3.30 -0.62
CA ASN A 138 -26.21 1.94 -0.06
C ASN A 138 -25.99 1.93 1.46
N THR A 139 -26.56 2.90 2.18
CA THR A 139 -26.38 2.99 3.63
C THR A 139 -27.02 1.79 4.34
N ALA A 140 -26.20 0.95 4.98
CA ALA A 140 -26.62 -0.30 5.60
C ALA A 140 -27.44 -1.22 4.68
N GLY A 141 -27.34 -1.04 3.36
CA GLY A 141 -28.03 -1.83 2.35
C GLY A 141 -27.16 -2.98 1.83
N ASN A 142 -27.75 -3.84 1.02
CA ASN A 142 -27.04 -4.94 0.38
C ASN A 142 -27.30 -4.94 -1.13
N VAL A 143 -26.21 -5.06 -1.88
CA VAL A 143 -26.21 -5.34 -3.31
C VAL A 143 -25.46 -6.66 -3.52
N PHE A 144 -26.15 -7.66 -4.07
CA PHE A 144 -25.58 -8.98 -4.31
C PHE A 144 -25.77 -9.44 -5.75
N ALA A 145 -24.71 -9.96 -6.36
CA ALA A 145 -24.76 -10.68 -7.62
C ALA A 145 -24.23 -12.12 -7.45
N GLY A 146 -25.02 -13.10 -7.86
CA GLY A 146 -24.61 -14.51 -7.91
C GLY A 146 -23.56 -14.81 -8.98
N ALA A 147 -23.43 -13.93 -9.97
CA ALA A 147 -22.32 -13.87 -10.91
C ALA A 147 -21.62 -12.50 -10.81
N ASN A 148 -21.59 -11.70 -11.87
CA ASN A 148 -20.86 -10.44 -11.88
C ASN A 148 -21.70 -9.24 -11.44
N LEU A 149 -21.08 -8.28 -10.78
CA LEU A 149 -21.68 -6.99 -10.46
C LEU A 149 -21.03 -5.90 -11.32
N ASN A 150 -21.79 -5.31 -12.24
CA ASN A 150 -21.38 -4.18 -13.06
C ASN A 150 -22.14 -2.93 -12.65
N ALA A 151 -21.46 -1.92 -12.13
CA ALA A 151 -22.07 -0.68 -11.68
C ALA A 151 -21.41 0.54 -12.35
N THR A 152 -22.22 1.38 -12.98
CA THR A 152 -21.82 2.67 -13.54
C THR A 152 -22.64 3.76 -12.87
N LEU A 153 -21.99 4.61 -12.07
CA LEU A 153 -22.63 5.54 -11.14
C LEU A 153 -22.10 6.98 -11.34
N ALA A 154 -22.87 7.98 -10.91
CA ALA A 154 -22.31 9.31 -10.70
C ALA A 154 -21.51 9.36 -9.39
N SER A 155 -22.07 8.82 -8.30
CA SER A 155 -21.40 8.67 -7.01
C SER A 155 -21.98 7.51 -6.21
N LEU A 156 -21.24 7.05 -5.20
CA LEU A 156 -21.65 5.97 -4.30
C LEU A 156 -21.39 6.35 -2.85
N ASP A 157 -22.41 6.25 -2.01
CA ASP A 157 -22.30 6.26 -0.54
C ASP A 157 -22.55 4.84 -0.04
N ASN A 158 -21.52 4.10 0.37
CA ASN A 158 -21.62 2.72 0.82
C ASN A 158 -21.23 2.56 2.30
N THR A 159 -22.20 2.23 3.14
CA THR A 159 -21.93 1.75 4.51
C THR A 159 -22.39 0.30 4.73
N GLY A 160 -23.10 -0.26 3.74
CA GLY A 160 -23.50 -1.66 3.69
C GLY A 160 -22.52 -2.51 2.88
N SER A 161 -23.07 -3.38 2.02
CA SER A 161 -22.29 -4.31 1.19
C SER A 161 -22.63 -4.19 -0.29
N LEU A 162 -21.59 -4.14 -1.14
CA LEU A 162 -21.64 -4.51 -2.55
C LEU A 162 -20.78 -5.75 -2.74
N TYR A 163 -21.39 -6.88 -3.11
CA TYR A 163 -20.69 -8.15 -3.25
C TYR A 163 -21.05 -8.91 -4.53
N ALA A 164 -20.02 -9.43 -5.21
CA ALA A 164 -20.17 -10.31 -6.37
C ALA A 164 -19.58 -11.71 -6.10
N ALA A 165 -20.33 -12.77 -6.38
CA ALA A 165 -19.81 -14.12 -6.38
C ALA A 165 -18.96 -14.47 -7.63
N GLY A 166 -18.99 -13.60 -8.65
CA GLY A 166 -18.06 -13.55 -9.77
C GLY A 166 -17.13 -12.34 -9.67
N ASN A 167 -16.99 -11.58 -10.76
CA ASN A 167 -16.21 -10.34 -10.79
C ASN A 167 -17.06 -9.11 -10.46
N GLN A 168 -16.42 -8.07 -9.93
CA GLN A 168 -17.02 -6.77 -9.71
C GLN A 168 -16.31 -5.70 -10.55
N ALA A 169 -17.10 -4.91 -11.28
CA ALA A 169 -16.67 -3.71 -11.99
C ALA A 169 -17.51 -2.53 -11.52
N LEU A 170 -16.90 -1.61 -10.77
CA LEU A 170 -17.54 -0.42 -10.21
C LEU A 170 -16.89 0.83 -10.81
N THR A 171 -17.65 1.59 -11.59
CA THR A 171 -17.21 2.84 -12.20
C THR A 171 -18.07 3.98 -11.65
N ALA A 172 -17.45 4.98 -11.03
CA ALA A 172 -18.09 6.21 -10.63
C ALA A 172 -17.44 7.41 -11.33
N THR A 173 -18.23 8.32 -11.89
CA THR A 173 -17.68 9.56 -12.49
C THR A 173 -17.27 10.59 -11.43
N GLY A 174 -17.78 10.45 -10.21
CA GLY A 174 -17.46 11.26 -9.03
C GLY A 174 -16.84 10.44 -7.90
N THR A 175 -17.23 10.77 -6.67
CA THR A 175 -16.68 10.17 -5.45
C THR A 175 -17.37 8.85 -5.10
N ILE A 176 -16.57 7.89 -4.64
CA ILE A 176 -17.03 6.73 -3.90
C ILE A 176 -16.64 6.91 -2.44
N THR A 177 -17.63 6.95 -1.55
CA THR A 177 -17.43 6.91 -0.10
C THR A 177 -17.73 5.50 0.38
N ASN A 178 -16.78 4.85 1.05
CA ASN A 178 -16.92 3.48 1.52
C ASN A 178 -16.55 3.35 2.99
N THR A 179 -17.52 2.99 3.82
CA THR A 179 -17.31 2.63 5.24
C THR A 179 -17.71 1.18 5.54
N GLY A 180 -18.26 0.48 4.54
CA GLY A 180 -18.65 -0.91 4.60
C GLY A 180 -17.78 -1.80 3.70
N VAL A 181 -18.42 -2.72 2.96
CA VAL A 181 -17.75 -3.73 2.14
C VAL A 181 -17.99 -3.47 0.65
N ILE A 182 -16.91 -3.49 -0.13
CA ILE A 182 -16.94 -3.62 -1.59
C ILE A 182 -16.00 -4.77 -1.95
N ALA A 183 -16.56 -5.92 -2.34
CA ALA A 183 -15.75 -7.12 -2.56
C ALA A 183 -16.29 -8.07 -3.63
N ALA A 184 -15.41 -8.93 -4.13
CA ALA A 184 -15.75 -9.99 -5.08
C ALA A 184 -15.03 -11.30 -4.74
N GLN A 185 -15.65 -12.45 -5.04
CA GLN A 185 -14.95 -13.76 -5.05
C GLN A 185 -13.95 -13.86 -6.20
N GLY A 186 -14.20 -13.15 -7.30
CA GLY A 186 -13.26 -12.99 -8.40
C GLY A 186 -12.45 -11.69 -8.27
N ASN A 187 -12.25 -11.02 -9.40
CA ASN A 187 -11.58 -9.73 -9.46
C ASN A 187 -12.52 -8.61 -9.02
N ASN A 188 -11.95 -7.59 -8.38
CA ASN A 188 -12.66 -6.37 -8.02
C ASN A 188 -11.95 -5.17 -8.67
N SER A 189 -12.63 -4.53 -9.62
CA SER A 189 -12.12 -3.37 -10.36
C SER A 189 -12.96 -2.14 -10.02
N ILE A 190 -12.33 -1.14 -9.39
CA ILE A 190 -12.93 0.12 -8.99
C ILE A 190 -12.29 1.26 -9.79
N THR A 191 -13.10 2.06 -10.48
CA THR A 191 -12.67 3.29 -11.14
C THR A 191 -13.50 4.46 -10.62
N ALA A 192 -12.85 5.52 -10.16
CA ALA A 192 -13.55 6.69 -9.61
C ALA A 192 -12.83 8.00 -9.92
N LYS A 193 -13.49 9.13 -9.65
CA LYS A 193 -12.76 10.40 -9.52
C LYS A 193 -11.93 10.40 -8.24
N THR A 194 -12.60 10.11 -7.12
CA THR A 194 -12.02 10.00 -5.79
C THR A 194 -12.58 8.76 -5.12
N LEU A 195 -11.75 8.04 -4.37
CA LEU A 195 -12.19 6.99 -3.45
C LEU A 195 -11.82 7.42 -2.03
N ASP A 196 -12.81 7.45 -1.15
CA ASP A 196 -12.67 7.68 0.29
C ASP A 196 -13.18 6.46 1.04
N SER A 197 -12.25 5.54 1.37
CA SER A 197 -12.53 4.32 2.10
C SER A 197 -11.99 4.42 3.53
N SER A 198 -12.89 4.35 4.52
CA SER A 198 -12.56 4.59 5.93
C SER A 198 -11.78 3.44 6.58
N THR A 199 -11.35 3.64 7.83
CA THR A 199 -10.67 2.62 8.64
C THR A 199 -11.50 1.37 8.94
N SER A 200 -12.84 1.45 8.88
CA SER A 200 -13.74 0.31 9.08
C SER A 200 -14.04 -0.45 7.79
N SER A 201 -13.57 0.04 6.66
CA SER A 201 -13.95 -0.46 5.35
C SER A 201 -13.18 -1.73 4.93
N LEU A 202 -13.77 -2.48 4.00
CA LEU A 202 -13.11 -3.58 3.28
C LEU A 202 -13.22 -3.35 1.77
N LEU A 203 -12.06 -3.36 1.10
CA LEU A 203 -11.92 -3.46 -0.35
C LEU A 203 -11.27 -4.82 -0.65
N GLY A 204 -12.03 -5.74 -1.24
CA GLY A 204 -11.64 -7.15 -1.34
C GLY A 204 -11.71 -7.73 -2.75
N ALA A 205 -10.74 -8.57 -3.11
CA ALA A 205 -10.79 -9.43 -4.29
C ALA A 205 -10.36 -10.85 -3.93
N GLY A 206 -11.01 -11.85 -4.50
CA GLY A 206 -10.84 -13.23 -4.04
C GLY A 206 -11.50 -13.51 -2.69
N MET A 207 -12.43 -12.66 -2.23
CA MET A 207 -13.08 -12.81 -0.92
C MET A 207 -14.22 -13.81 -1.01
N GLN A 208 -14.11 -14.95 -0.32
CA GLN A 208 -15.16 -15.97 -0.22
C GLN A 208 -16.32 -15.51 0.65
N ALA A 209 -17.47 -16.18 0.53
CA ALA A 209 -18.68 -15.85 1.29
C ALA A 209 -18.52 -16.03 2.82
N ASP A 210 -17.52 -16.81 3.26
CA ASP A 210 -17.17 -16.97 4.67
C ASP A 210 -16.19 -15.89 5.19
N GLY A 211 -15.84 -14.91 4.34
CA GLY A 211 -14.93 -13.81 4.65
C GLY A 211 -13.44 -14.16 4.51
N LYS A 212 -13.09 -15.38 4.10
CA LYS A 212 -11.68 -15.76 3.85
C LYS A 212 -11.22 -15.34 2.45
N LEU A 213 -9.91 -15.15 2.30
CA LEU A 213 -9.30 -15.05 0.98
C LEU A 213 -9.24 -16.42 0.31
N GLY A 214 -9.64 -16.47 -0.96
CA GLY A 214 -9.50 -17.61 -1.84
C GLY A 214 -8.12 -17.69 -2.48
N ALA A 215 -8.02 -18.46 -3.57
CA ALA A 215 -6.76 -18.73 -4.25
C ALA A 215 -6.38 -17.68 -5.32
N ALA A 216 -7.34 -16.91 -5.81
CA ALA A 216 -7.15 -15.93 -6.88
C ALA A 216 -8.16 -14.78 -6.74
N GLY A 217 -7.86 -13.65 -7.36
CA GLY A 217 -8.70 -12.46 -7.36
C GLY A 217 -7.84 -11.21 -7.23
N ASP A 218 -7.83 -10.40 -8.29
CA ASP A 218 -7.07 -9.15 -8.34
C ASP A 218 -7.95 -7.98 -7.89
N LEU A 219 -7.38 -7.15 -7.01
CA LEU A 219 -7.94 -5.86 -6.63
C LEU A 219 -7.28 -4.77 -7.49
N ARG A 220 -8.06 -4.12 -8.34
CA ARG A 220 -7.60 -3.00 -9.15
C ARG A 220 -8.40 -1.75 -8.79
N ILE A 221 -7.71 -0.70 -8.36
CA ILE A 221 -8.32 0.59 -8.05
C ILE A 221 -7.62 1.67 -8.86
N ASN A 222 -8.41 2.48 -9.56
CA ASN A 222 -7.91 3.59 -10.36
C ASN A 222 -8.73 4.86 -10.09
N THR A 223 -8.10 5.87 -9.50
CA THR A 223 -8.70 7.18 -9.28
C THR A 223 -8.01 8.25 -10.11
N THR A 224 -8.76 9.23 -10.61
CA THR A 224 -8.16 10.40 -11.28
C THR A 224 -7.66 11.46 -10.29
N GLN A 225 -8.13 11.41 -9.05
CA GLN A 225 -7.70 12.23 -7.92
C GLN A 225 -7.19 11.33 -6.78
N THR A 226 -7.39 11.74 -5.53
CA THR A 226 -6.97 11.00 -4.34
C THR A 226 -7.61 9.62 -4.26
N LEU A 227 -6.78 8.62 -3.97
CA LEU A 227 -7.18 7.29 -3.51
C LEU A 227 -6.90 7.21 -2.01
N ALA A 228 -7.92 7.33 -1.17
CA ALA A 228 -7.83 7.09 0.26
C ALA A 228 -8.43 5.71 0.59
N ALA A 229 -7.61 4.80 1.11
CA ALA A 229 -8.01 3.43 1.42
C ALA A 229 -7.44 2.96 2.77
N HIS A 230 -8.04 3.46 3.85
CA HIS A 230 -7.55 3.35 5.22
C HIS A 230 -7.97 2.06 5.95
N GLY A 231 -8.81 1.23 5.34
CA GLY A 231 -9.35 0.02 5.94
C GLY A 231 -8.51 -1.22 5.63
N GLN A 232 -9.20 -2.31 5.33
CA GLN A 232 -8.60 -3.55 4.83
C GLN A 232 -8.61 -3.55 3.31
N ASN A 233 -7.45 -3.68 2.69
CA ASN A 233 -7.28 -3.81 1.24
C ASN A 233 -6.70 -5.20 0.95
N LEU A 234 -7.54 -6.14 0.57
CA LEU A 234 -7.19 -7.56 0.52
C LEU A 234 -7.36 -8.11 -0.90
N ALA A 235 -6.36 -8.79 -1.41
CA ALA A 235 -6.44 -9.50 -2.68
C ALA A 235 -5.79 -10.88 -2.56
N ALA A 236 -6.46 -11.91 -3.06
CA ALA A 236 -5.82 -13.23 -3.17
C ALA A 236 -4.73 -13.25 -4.25
N GLY A 237 -4.90 -12.43 -5.30
CA GLY A 237 -3.91 -12.19 -6.37
C GLY A 237 -3.14 -10.89 -6.16
N LYS A 238 -3.16 -10.02 -7.18
CA LYS A 238 -2.49 -8.71 -7.16
C LYS A 238 -3.41 -7.62 -6.60
N ALA A 239 -2.85 -6.72 -5.79
CA ALA A 239 -3.45 -5.43 -5.48
C ALA A 239 -2.72 -4.32 -6.28
N SER A 240 -3.44 -3.63 -7.16
CA SER A 240 -2.94 -2.50 -7.95
C SER A 240 -3.75 -1.24 -7.65
N LEU A 241 -3.15 -0.31 -6.91
CA LEU A 241 -3.79 0.90 -6.40
C LEU A 241 -3.15 2.13 -7.06
N THR A 242 -3.93 2.85 -7.87
CA THR A 242 -3.45 4.00 -8.64
C THR A 242 -4.32 5.22 -8.38
N GLY A 243 -3.68 6.37 -8.11
CA GLY A 243 -4.35 7.66 -7.93
C GLY A 243 -3.47 8.85 -8.31
N ALA A 244 -4.00 10.06 -8.23
CA ALA A 244 -3.16 11.26 -8.27
C ALA A 244 -2.22 11.30 -7.06
N SER A 245 -2.77 11.03 -5.89
CA SER A 245 -2.08 10.63 -4.66
C SER A 245 -2.71 9.35 -4.14
N VAL A 246 -1.93 8.57 -3.37
CA VAL A 246 -2.39 7.33 -2.74
C VAL A 246 -2.18 7.45 -1.24
N ASP A 247 -3.25 7.32 -0.47
CA ASP A 247 -3.21 7.35 0.99
C ASP A 247 -3.76 6.06 1.57
N LEU A 248 -2.85 5.27 2.13
CA LEU A 248 -3.09 4.01 2.82
C LEU A 248 -2.84 4.14 4.32
N ALA A 249 -2.78 5.36 4.88
CA ALA A 249 -2.46 5.55 6.28
C ALA A 249 -3.38 4.74 7.20
N GLY A 250 -2.78 4.02 8.16
CA GLY A 250 -3.48 3.15 9.10
C GLY A 250 -4.09 1.87 8.52
N SER A 251 -3.93 1.62 7.22
CA SER A 251 -4.54 0.47 6.55
C SER A 251 -3.83 -0.86 6.86
N GLN A 252 -4.55 -1.96 6.60
CA GLN A 252 -3.98 -3.29 6.46
C GLN A 252 -4.12 -3.71 5.00
N THR A 253 -3.00 -3.73 4.28
CA THR A 253 -2.98 -4.05 2.85
C THR A 253 -2.18 -5.32 2.62
N SER A 254 -2.83 -6.35 2.05
CA SER A 254 -2.18 -7.63 1.76
C SER A 254 -2.62 -8.22 0.43
N ALA A 255 -1.65 -8.70 -0.33
CA ALA A 255 -1.85 -9.37 -1.61
C ALA A 255 -0.64 -10.25 -1.95
N ALA A 256 -0.76 -11.11 -2.97
CA ALA A 256 0.38 -11.87 -3.50
C ALA A 256 1.44 -10.95 -4.13
N ASN A 257 1.01 -9.84 -4.73
CA ASN A 257 1.86 -8.74 -5.19
C ASN A 257 1.12 -7.42 -4.96
N ILE A 258 1.85 -6.36 -4.59
CA ILE A 258 1.27 -5.04 -4.33
C ILE A 258 1.95 -4.01 -5.23
N GLY A 259 1.14 -3.22 -5.94
CA GLY A 259 1.58 -2.07 -6.73
C GLY A 259 0.86 -0.81 -6.27
N LEU A 260 1.62 0.18 -5.81
CA LEU A 260 1.11 1.49 -5.40
C LEU A 260 1.66 2.56 -6.35
N THR A 261 0.78 3.31 -7.00
CA THR A 261 1.19 4.33 -7.97
C THR A 261 0.49 5.65 -7.70
N ALA A 262 1.26 6.65 -7.27
CA ALA A 262 0.82 8.03 -7.25
C ALA A 262 1.36 8.74 -8.50
N THR A 263 0.45 9.22 -9.35
CA THR A 263 0.79 9.81 -10.65
C THR A 263 1.26 11.26 -10.56
N GLN A 264 0.95 11.97 -9.47
CA GLN A 264 1.27 13.38 -9.28
C GLN A 264 1.83 13.70 -7.89
N GLY A 265 1.29 13.07 -6.84
CA GLY A 265 1.60 13.36 -5.45
C GLY A 265 2.24 12.18 -4.71
N ASP A 266 2.05 12.20 -3.40
CA ASP A 266 2.68 11.25 -2.48
C ASP A 266 1.99 9.88 -2.46
N VAL A 267 2.74 8.88 -2.00
CA VAL A 267 2.21 7.63 -1.46
C VAL A 267 2.36 7.70 0.06
N SER A 268 1.26 7.63 0.80
CA SER A 268 1.25 7.59 2.26
C SER A 268 0.92 6.19 2.75
N THR A 269 1.80 5.64 3.57
CA THR A 269 1.69 4.36 4.27
C THR A 269 1.92 4.54 5.78
N ASN A 270 1.74 5.77 6.27
CA ASN A 270 1.93 6.11 7.68
C ASN A 270 1.06 5.22 8.56
N LYS A 271 1.66 4.57 9.58
CA LYS A 271 0.97 3.64 10.49
C LYS A 271 0.29 2.45 9.80
N ALA A 272 0.53 2.24 8.51
CA ALA A 272 -0.05 1.14 7.76
C ALA A 272 0.77 -0.13 7.95
N VAL A 273 0.14 -1.28 7.69
CA VAL A 273 0.81 -2.56 7.49
C VAL A 273 0.57 -2.98 6.05
N VAL A 274 1.61 -2.93 5.23
CA VAL A 274 1.58 -3.33 3.81
C VAL A 274 2.49 -4.55 3.65
N THR A 275 1.90 -5.72 3.40
CA THR A 275 2.63 -6.99 3.39
C THR A 275 2.31 -7.83 2.17
N THR A 276 3.36 -8.28 1.49
CA THR A 276 3.27 -9.18 0.34
C THR A 276 4.40 -10.22 0.38
N PRO A 277 4.13 -11.50 0.10
CA PRO A 277 5.21 -12.49 -0.09
C PRO A 277 5.94 -12.30 -1.43
N GLY A 278 5.33 -11.60 -2.39
CA GLY A 278 5.92 -11.28 -3.68
C GLY A 278 6.55 -9.89 -3.72
N THR A 279 6.33 -9.18 -4.82
CA THR A 279 6.89 -7.85 -5.03
C THR A 279 5.98 -6.76 -4.44
N LEU A 280 6.60 -5.80 -3.75
CA LEU A 280 6.02 -4.50 -3.44
C LEU A 280 6.64 -3.46 -4.37
N ASN A 281 5.87 -3.03 -5.37
CA ASN A 281 6.23 -1.92 -6.24
C ASN A 281 5.56 -0.64 -5.73
N ILE A 282 6.37 0.41 -5.52
CA ILE A 282 5.85 1.74 -5.17
C ILE A 282 6.45 2.75 -6.15
N THR A 283 5.59 3.51 -6.81
CA THR A 283 5.98 4.55 -7.76
C THR A 283 5.37 5.89 -7.38
N SER A 284 6.22 6.89 -7.15
CA SER A 284 5.85 8.29 -6.96
C SER A 284 7.03 9.20 -7.31
N ASN A 285 6.79 10.26 -8.06
CA ASN A 285 7.82 11.29 -8.29
C ASN A 285 7.99 12.24 -7.08
N ALA A 286 7.16 12.09 -6.05
CA ALA A 286 7.14 12.89 -4.84
C ALA A 286 7.66 12.05 -3.64
N ILE A 287 6.94 11.97 -2.53
CA ILE A 287 7.40 11.33 -1.29
C ILE A 287 6.64 10.02 -1.06
N LEU A 288 7.37 8.96 -0.66
CA LEU A 288 6.79 7.85 0.10
C LEU A 288 6.89 8.16 1.60
N HIS A 289 5.75 8.33 2.25
CA HIS A 289 5.67 8.45 3.71
C HIS A 289 5.38 7.08 4.34
N ASN A 290 6.26 6.59 5.19
CA ASN A 290 6.12 5.34 5.95
C ASN A 290 6.35 5.58 7.45
N THR A 291 6.03 6.77 7.95
CA THR A 291 6.21 7.09 9.37
C THR A 291 5.36 6.17 10.23
N GLU A 292 5.99 5.49 11.19
CA GLU A 292 5.37 4.47 12.07
C GLU A 292 4.71 3.29 11.29
N GLY A 293 4.92 3.18 9.98
CA GLY A 293 4.37 2.14 9.12
C GLY A 293 5.30 0.93 8.99
N THR A 294 4.77 -0.17 8.46
CA THR A 294 5.52 -1.39 8.13
C THR A 294 5.27 -1.76 6.67
N LEU A 295 6.34 -1.75 5.88
CA LEU A 295 6.39 -2.31 4.53
C LEU A 295 7.21 -3.60 4.57
N GLN A 296 6.60 -4.72 4.19
CA GLN A 296 7.29 -6.02 4.13
C GLN A 296 7.00 -6.70 2.80
N ALA A 297 8.07 -7.06 2.09
CA ALA A 297 7.97 -7.72 0.79
C ALA A 297 8.93 -8.91 0.65
N GLY A 298 8.60 -9.83 -0.25
CA GLY A 298 9.59 -10.75 -0.84
C GLY A 298 10.65 -9.97 -1.61
N GLN A 299 10.20 -9.03 -2.45
CA GLN A 299 11.07 -8.14 -3.22
C GLN A 299 10.56 -6.69 -3.13
N LEU A 300 11.46 -5.74 -2.88
CA LEU A 300 11.16 -4.31 -2.96
C LEU A 300 11.51 -3.76 -4.34
N ASP A 301 10.65 -2.91 -4.86
CA ASP A 301 10.84 -2.17 -6.10
C ASP A 301 10.33 -0.74 -5.93
N LEU A 302 11.23 0.18 -5.58
CA LEU A 302 10.89 1.53 -5.13
C LEU A 302 11.38 2.58 -6.13
N HIS A 303 10.44 3.27 -6.77
CA HIS A 303 10.70 4.37 -7.70
C HIS A 303 10.16 5.68 -7.09
N LEU A 304 11.01 6.40 -6.36
CA LEU A 304 10.60 7.47 -5.44
C LEU A 304 11.39 8.76 -5.66
N GLY A 305 10.73 9.91 -5.54
CA GLY A 305 11.41 11.20 -5.43
C GLY A 305 12.13 11.34 -4.07
N ASN A 306 11.45 11.03 -2.97
CA ASN A 306 11.95 11.03 -1.60
C ASN A 306 11.37 9.85 -0.81
N LEU A 307 12.08 9.40 0.23
CA LEU A 307 11.60 8.39 1.18
C LEU A 307 11.68 8.93 2.61
N ASP A 308 10.51 9.08 3.24
CA ASP A 308 10.38 9.29 4.68
C ASP A 308 10.00 7.97 5.35
N ASN A 309 10.98 7.34 6.00
CA ASN A 309 10.84 6.13 6.81
C ASN A 309 11.10 6.43 8.31
N ALA A 310 10.86 7.66 8.77
CA ALA A 310 11.09 8.03 10.16
C ALA A 310 10.21 7.19 11.11
N LYS A 311 10.82 6.50 12.08
CA LYS A 311 10.13 5.52 12.98
C LYS A 311 9.43 4.37 12.25
N GLY A 312 9.56 4.27 10.94
CA GLY A 312 8.96 3.26 10.10
C GLY A 312 9.85 2.02 9.97
N THR A 313 9.32 0.99 9.31
CA THR A 313 10.03 -0.23 8.98
C THR A 313 9.84 -0.59 7.51
N VAL A 314 10.95 -0.84 6.81
CA VAL A 314 11.00 -1.36 5.44
C VAL A 314 11.80 -2.66 5.44
N ILE A 315 11.17 -3.76 5.02
CA ILE A 315 11.76 -5.09 5.05
C ILE A 315 11.68 -5.75 3.67
N GLN A 316 12.82 -6.23 3.20
CA GLN A 316 12.88 -7.23 2.12
C GLN A 316 13.33 -8.58 2.66
N THR A 317 12.55 -9.62 2.39
CA THR A 317 12.81 -10.99 2.87
C THR A 317 13.49 -11.87 1.81
N GLY A 318 13.26 -11.61 0.52
CA GLY A 318 13.88 -12.32 -0.59
C GLY A 318 15.26 -11.80 -0.94
N THR A 319 15.96 -12.58 -1.76
CA THR A 319 17.40 -12.42 -2.07
C THR A 319 17.69 -11.66 -3.36
N GLY A 320 16.68 -11.14 -4.05
CA GLY A 320 16.90 -10.29 -5.23
C GLY A 320 17.50 -8.94 -4.83
N ASP A 321 18.21 -8.29 -5.74
CA ASP A 321 18.87 -7.02 -5.46
C ASP A 321 17.86 -5.95 -5.05
N THR A 322 18.25 -5.03 -4.15
CA THR A 322 17.43 -3.89 -3.76
C THR A 322 18.11 -2.60 -4.19
N VAL A 323 17.36 -1.72 -4.86
CA VAL A 323 17.80 -0.38 -5.23
C VAL A 323 16.90 0.64 -4.55
N ILE A 324 17.49 1.60 -3.84
CA ILE A 324 16.81 2.78 -3.28
C ILE A 324 17.51 4.01 -3.84
N GLN A 325 16.95 4.55 -4.93
CA GLN A 325 17.39 5.81 -5.52
C GLN A 325 16.42 6.91 -5.11
N THR A 326 16.93 7.97 -4.50
CA THR A 326 16.06 9.02 -3.96
C THR A 326 16.78 10.36 -3.80
N GLY A 327 16.05 11.46 -3.67
CA GLY A 327 16.61 12.75 -3.28
C GLY A 327 17.00 12.71 -1.80
N ASN A 328 16.01 12.73 -0.93
CA ASN A 328 16.19 12.60 0.51
C ASN A 328 15.71 11.23 1.01
N LEU A 329 16.58 10.54 1.75
CA LEU A 329 16.27 9.35 2.53
C LEU A 329 16.31 9.69 4.02
N ASP A 330 15.15 9.82 4.65
CA ASP A 330 15.02 9.94 6.10
C ASP A 330 14.67 8.57 6.70
N ASN A 331 15.58 8.01 7.48
CA ASN A 331 15.42 6.78 8.25
C ASN A 331 15.58 7.06 9.76
N SER A 332 15.29 8.28 10.21
CA SER A 332 15.45 8.71 11.60
C SER A 332 14.62 7.85 12.55
N ALA A 333 15.26 7.20 13.52
CA ALA A 333 14.64 6.20 14.41
C ALA A 333 13.88 5.09 13.68
N GLY A 334 14.10 4.93 12.37
CA GLY A 334 13.47 3.95 11.50
C GLY A 334 14.36 2.73 11.29
N ARG A 335 13.85 1.78 10.50
CA ARG A 335 14.54 0.56 10.13
C ARG A 335 14.37 0.26 8.64
N ILE A 336 15.49 0.05 7.95
CA ILE A 336 15.55 -0.56 6.62
C ILE A 336 16.36 -1.85 6.78
N ALA A 337 15.75 -2.99 6.50
CA ALA A 337 16.39 -4.29 6.60
C ALA A 337 16.12 -5.13 5.37
N VAL A 338 17.17 -5.47 4.64
CA VAL A 338 17.06 -6.19 3.38
C VAL A 338 17.91 -7.44 3.39
N ASN A 339 17.34 -8.54 2.90
CA ASN A 339 18.02 -9.81 2.68
C ASN A 339 18.45 -9.99 1.21
N SER A 340 18.54 -8.88 0.47
CA SER A 340 18.95 -8.87 -0.94
C SER A 340 20.34 -9.45 -1.13
N LYS A 341 20.71 -9.86 -2.34
CA LYS A 341 22.11 -10.18 -2.63
C LYS A 341 22.95 -8.90 -2.50
N ASP A 342 22.60 -7.86 -3.26
CA ASP A 342 23.21 -6.54 -3.18
C ASP A 342 22.16 -5.50 -2.72
N LEU A 343 22.57 -4.52 -1.91
CA LEU A 343 21.76 -3.35 -1.57
C LEU A 343 22.45 -2.10 -2.09
N ASN A 344 21.81 -1.40 -3.02
CA ASN A 344 22.31 -0.15 -3.59
C ASN A 344 21.43 1.01 -3.15
N ILE A 345 21.98 1.92 -2.36
CA ILE A 345 21.34 3.17 -1.94
C ILE A 345 22.12 4.32 -2.58
N ASP A 346 21.42 5.15 -3.36
CA ASP A 346 21.95 6.41 -3.92
C ASP A 346 21.01 7.54 -3.54
N ALA A 347 21.49 8.45 -2.67
CA ALA A 347 20.71 9.56 -2.14
C ALA A 347 21.44 10.90 -2.27
N ALA A 348 20.73 12.02 -2.46
CA ALA A 348 21.35 13.34 -2.27
C ALA A 348 21.65 13.58 -0.79
N THR A 349 20.71 13.23 0.10
CA THR A 349 20.86 13.31 1.55
C THR A 349 20.37 12.03 2.22
N LEU A 350 21.16 11.51 3.15
CA LEU A 350 20.79 10.39 4.01
C LEU A 350 20.80 10.85 5.47
N THR A 351 19.66 10.69 6.15
CA THR A 351 19.56 10.83 7.60
C THR A 351 19.19 9.47 8.21
N ASN A 352 20.14 8.83 8.87
CA ASN A 352 19.95 7.57 9.61
C ASN A 352 20.10 7.79 11.13
N ARG A 353 19.75 8.98 11.62
CA ARG A 353 19.92 9.33 13.04
C ARG A 353 19.05 8.45 13.94
N ASP A 354 19.65 7.81 14.94
CA ASP A 354 19.00 6.80 15.80
C ASP A 354 18.38 5.61 15.00
N GLY A 355 18.65 5.53 13.70
CA GLY A 355 18.05 4.58 12.75
C GLY A 355 18.91 3.35 12.51
N LYS A 356 18.37 2.40 11.74
CA LYS A 356 19.05 1.16 11.35
C LYS A 356 18.94 0.94 9.85
N ILE A 357 20.07 0.71 9.18
CA ILE A 357 20.17 0.19 7.82
C ILE A 357 20.94 -1.12 7.89
N GLU A 358 20.29 -2.22 7.52
CA GLU A 358 20.80 -3.58 7.70
C GLU A 358 20.74 -4.35 6.39
N HIS A 359 21.91 -4.71 5.88
CA HIS A 359 22.05 -5.63 4.75
C HIS A 359 22.41 -7.02 5.27
N ALA A 360 21.42 -7.91 5.33
CA ALA A 360 21.61 -9.31 5.74
C ALA A 360 22.10 -10.22 4.59
N GLY A 361 22.23 -9.62 3.40
CA GLY A 361 22.66 -10.25 2.17
C GLY A 361 24.06 -10.82 2.16
N THR A 362 24.36 -11.55 1.09
CA THR A 362 25.67 -12.19 0.86
C THR A 362 26.59 -11.39 -0.05
N GLY A 363 26.07 -10.39 -0.76
CA GLY A 363 26.84 -9.46 -1.59
C GLY A 363 27.20 -8.17 -0.86
N THR A 364 27.11 -7.03 -1.54
CA THR A 364 27.62 -5.76 -1.00
C THR A 364 26.50 -4.79 -0.66
N LEU A 365 26.63 -4.12 0.50
CA LEU A 365 25.93 -2.88 0.78
C LEU A 365 26.68 -1.71 0.12
N ASN A 366 26.14 -1.17 -0.96
CA ASN A 366 26.64 0.02 -1.64
C ASN A 366 25.80 1.24 -1.22
N LEU A 367 26.36 2.13 -0.43
CA LEU A 367 25.69 3.34 0.07
C LEU A 367 26.44 4.58 -0.39
N GLN A 368 25.84 5.31 -1.33
CA GLN A 368 26.37 6.57 -1.82
C GLN A 368 25.41 7.70 -1.44
N ALA A 369 25.92 8.75 -0.81
CA ALA A 369 25.12 9.95 -0.63
C ALA A 369 25.90 11.26 -0.77
N GLY A 370 25.19 12.37 -0.99
CA GLY A 370 25.79 13.70 -0.96
C GLY A 370 26.28 14.07 0.45
N VAL A 371 25.36 14.03 1.42
CA VAL A 371 25.63 14.19 2.85
C VAL A 371 25.06 12.97 3.59
N GLN A 372 25.80 12.46 4.56
CA GLN A 372 25.40 11.31 5.37
C GLN A 372 25.42 11.65 6.87
N ASP A 373 24.27 11.55 7.52
CA ASP A 373 24.14 11.62 8.98
C ASP A 373 23.75 10.25 9.54
N ASN A 374 24.73 9.53 10.11
CA ASN A 374 24.55 8.30 10.85
C ASN A 374 24.68 8.52 12.36
N SER A 375 24.42 9.73 12.87
CA SER A 375 24.60 10.02 14.29
C SER A 375 23.70 9.14 15.17
N LYS A 376 24.28 8.43 16.14
CA LYS A 376 23.59 7.39 16.96
C LYS A 376 22.93 6.26 16.14
N GLY A 377 23.12 6.25 14.83
CA GLY A 377 22.55 5.30 13.91
C GLY A 377 23.43 4.07 13.77
N ARG A 378 22.90 3.06 13.08
CA ARG A 378 23.65 1.87 12.70
C ARG A 378 23.48 1.56 11.22
N ILE A 379 24.60 1.36 10.54
CA ILE A 379 24.65 0.86 9.17
C ILE A 379 25.51 -0.40 9.19
N THR A 380 24.94 -1.55 8.80
CA THR A 380 25.68 -2.82 8.85
C THR A 380 25.43 -3.71 7.65
N SER A 381 26.48 -4.43 7.26
CA SER A 381 26.40 -5.54 6.30
C SER A 381 26.84 -6.86 6.94
N ALA A 382 26.11 -7.93 6.65
CA ALA A 382 26.50 -9.30 6.98
C ALA A 382 27.62 -9.84 6.07
N ALA A 383 27.98 -9.09 5.03
CA ALA A 383 29.07 -9.34 4.10
C ALA A 383 29.94 -8.06 4.01
N SER A 384 30.24 -7.56 2.81
CA SER A 384 31.00 -6.32 2.62
C SER A 384 30.10 -5.08 2.53
N ALA A 385 30.67 -3.90 2.79
CA ALA A 385 30.01 -2.61 2.65
C ALA A 385 30.95 -1.56 2.05
N ASP A 386 30.41 -0.76 1.14
CA ASP A 386 31.02 0.42 0.54
C ASP A 386 30.14 1.63 0.85
N ILE A 387 30.60 2.53 1.75
CA ILE A 387 29.84 3.66 2.28
C ILE A 387 30.57 4.96 1.94
N VAL A 388 30.04 5.75 0.99
CA VAL A 388 30.73 6.93 0.45
C VAL A 388 29.85 8.17 0.51
N SER A 389 30.34 9.21 1.19
CA SER A 389 29.74 10.55 1.19
C SER A 389 30.47 11.48 0.22
N LYS A 390 29.75 12.22 -0.63
CA LYS A 390 30.36 13.24 -1.52
C LYS A 390 30.73 14.52 -0.77
N SER A 391 30.39 14.62 0.52
CA SER A 391 30.68 15.74 1.41
C SER A 391 31.02 15.20 2.81
N THR A 392 30.33 15.64 3.85
CA THR A 392 30.51 15.15 5.23
C THR A 392 29.80 13.82 5.45
N LEU A 393 30.48 12.91 6.12
CA LEU A 393 29.94 11.70 6.73
C LEU A 393 30.04 11.86 8.25
N ASN A 394 28.90 12.01 8.91
CA ASN A 394 28.81 12.09 10.37
C ASN A 394 28.44 10.71 10.94
N ASN A 395 29.39 10.07 11.61
CA ASN A 395 29.20 8.84 12.37
C ASN A 395 29.30 9.08 13.89
N THR A 396 28.96 10.29 14.37
CA THR A 396 29.05 10.62 15.79
C THR A 396 28.13 9.74 16.63
N ASP A 397 28.65 9.05 17.64
CA ASP A 397 27.91 8.02 18.41
C ASP A 397 27.33 6.87 17.57
N GLY A 398 27.67 6.81 16.28
CA GLY A 398 27.12 5.86 15.32
C GLY A 398 27.97 4.60 15.19
N VAL A 399 27.42 3.61 14.51
CA VAL A 399 28.12 2.37 14.14
C VAL A 399 28.01 2.17 12.64
N MET A 400 29.15 1.97 11.98
CA MET A 400 29.23 1.38 10.64
C MET A 400 30.07 0.12 10.72
N ALA A 401 29.50 -1.02 10.31
CA ALA A 401 30.24 -2.28 10.35
C ALA A 401 29.94 -3.22 9.18
N ALA A 402 30.93 -4.00 8.80
CA ALA A 402 30.82 -5.09 7.85
C ALA A 402 31.50 -6.34 8.42
N THR A 403 31.16 -7.53 7.96
CA THR A 403 31.86 -8.74 8.40
C THR A 403 33.20 -8.89 7.66
N ALA A 404 33.21 -8.69 6.35
CA ALA A 404 34.40 -8.83 5.51
C ALA A 404 35.10 -7.48 5.30
N ASP A 405 34.70 -6.72 4.27
CA ASP A 405 35.34 -5.44 3.95
C ASP A 405 34.39 -4.28 4.27
N LEU A 406 34.89 -3.25 4.95
CA LEU A 406 34.23 -1.96 5.07
C LEU A 406 35.11 -0.90 4.40
N HIS A 407 34.63 -0.34 3.30
CA HIS A 407 35.15 0.90 2.75
C HIS A 407 34.30 2.07 3.22
N VAL A 408 34.94 3.11 3.76
CA VAL A 408 34.30 4.37 4.13
C VAL A 408 35.00 5.53 3.44
N GLY A 409 34.26 6.21 2.57
CA GLY A 409 34.77 7.32 1.77
C GLY A 409 34.10 8.66 2.05
N GLY A 410 34.83 9.76 1.88
CA GLY A 410 34.21 11.08 1.72
C GLY A 410 35.11 12.29 1.93
N VAL A 411 34.57 13.50 1.87
CA VAL A 411 35.39 14.71 2.08
C VAL A 411 35.82 14.80 3.54
N THR A 412 34.88 14.69 4.46
CA THR A 412 35.17 14.69 5.89
C THR A 412 34.44 13.53 6.55
N ILE A 413 35.20 12.65 7.21
CA ILE A 413 34.66 11.59 8.07
C ILE A 413 34.76 12.06 9.52
N ASP A 414 33.62 12.28 10.17
CA ASP A 414 33.55 12.53 11.62
C ASP A 414 33.11 11.25 12.33
N ASN A 415 34.05 10.59 13.00
CA ASN A 415 33.84 9.40 13.80
C ASN A 415 33.92 9.71 15.31
N THR A 416 33.51 10.90 15.75
CA THR A 416 33.53 11.28 17.17
C THR A 416 32.65 10.35 18.01
N ARG A 417 33.25 9.60 18.96
CA ARG A 417 32.57 8.56 19.76
C ARG A 417 31.88 7.47 18.93
N GLY A 418 32.18 7.38 17.63
CA GLY A 418 31.62 6.40 16.71
C GLY A 418 32.48 5.14 16.58
N VAL A 419 31.95 4.14 15.89
CA VAL A 419 32.63 2.89 15.57
C VAL A 419 32.59 2.63 14.07
N LEU A 420 33.77 2.39 13.49
CA LEU A 420 33.96 1.81 12.16
C LEU A 420 34.67 0.46 12.34
N GLN A 421 34.05 -0.64 11.91
CA GLN A 421 34.59 -1.98 12.17
C GLN A 421 34.36 -2.97 11.01
N ALA A 422 35.39 -3.73 10.65
CA ALA A 422 35.29 -4.87 9.73
C ALA A 422 36.49 -5.81 9.87
N ASP A 423 36.55 -6.91 9.12
CA ASP A 423 37.78 -7.69 8.99
C ASP A 423 38.85 -6.90 8.23
N ASN A 424 38.51 -6.27 7.10
CA ASN A 424 39.36 -5.26 6.45
C ASN A 424 38.66 -3.90 6.49
N LEU A 425 39.34 -2.89 7.03
CA LEU A 425 38.84 -1.51 7.07
C LEU A 425 39.65 -0.64 6.11
N HIS A 426 38.98 -0.04 5.13
CA HIS A 426 39.57 0.92 4.21
C HIS A 426 38.91 2.29 4.38
N LEU A 427 39.72 3.34 4.60
CA LEU A 427 39.27 4.73 4.62
C LEU A 427 39.88 5.50 3.45
N ASP A 428 39.04 6.23 2.73
CA ASP A 428 39.46 7.17 1.68
C ASP A 428 38.80 8.52 1.90
N ALA A 429 39.55 9.50 2.44
CA ALA A 429 38.95 10.79 2.77
C ALA A 429 39.87 11.99 2.59
N ALA A 430 39.31 13.20 2.53
CA ALA A 430 40.12 14.41 2.65
C ALA A 430 40.50 14.67 4.11
N ASN A 431 39.57 14.53 5.05
CA ASN A 431 39.84 14.70 6.47
C ASN A 431 39.15 13.62 7.29
N VAL A 432 39.82 13.17 8.35
CA VAL A 432 39.28 12.19 9.29
C VAL A 432 39.41 12.74 10.71
N LEU A 433 38.29 12.78 11.43
CA LEU A 433 38.20 13.14 12.83
C LEU A 433 37.77 11.93 13.64
N ASN A 434 38.69 11.37 14.44
CA ASN A 434 38.42 10.21 15.30
C ASN A 434 38.59 10.60 16.78
N GLN A 435 37.67 11.40 17.31
CA GLN A 435 37.72 11.82 18.71
C GLN A 435 36.99 10.83 19.61
N GLN A 436 37.70 10.12 20.49
CA GLN A 436 37.14 9.05 21.32
C GLN A 436 36.39 7.97 20.52
N GLY A 437 36.60 7.91 19.20
CA GLY A 437 36.02 6.90 18.32
C GLY A 437 36.94 5.70 18.12
N THR A 438 36.39 4.66 17.53
CA THR A 438 37.10 3.41 17.21
C THR A 438 37.07 3.14 15.72
N LEU A 439 38.24 2.97 15.12
CA LEU A 439 38.47 2.41 13.79
C LEU A 439 39.19 1.08 14.02
N SER A 440 38.53 -0.05 13.80
CA SER A 440 39.08 -1.37 14.13
C SER A 440 38.94 -2.34 12.96
N ALA A 441 40.06 -2.88 12.50
CA ALA A 441 40.10 -3.98 11.55
C ALA A 441 40.44 -5.31 12.26
N GLY A 442 39.73 -6.39 11.95
CA GLY A 442 40.07 -7.74 12.38
C GLY A 442 41.38 -8.25 11.76
N THR A 443 41.71 -7.75 10.57
CA THR A 443 42.93 -8.04 9.83
C THR A 443 43.64 -6.74 9.46
N ASP A 444 43.40 -6.16 8.28
CA ASP A 444 44.14 -4.99 7.81
C ASP A 444 43.33 -3.69 7.90
N LEU A 445 43.98 -2.62 8.39
CA LEU A 445 43.45 -1.26 8.33
C LEU A 445 44.29 -0.46 7.33
N THR A 446 43.65 0.03 6.27
CA THR A 446 44.26 0.96 5.31
C THR A 446 43.54 2.29 5.37
N ALA A 447 44.28 3.39 5.48
CA ALA A 447 43.71 4.74 5.40
C ALA A 447 44.52 5.61 4.44
N THR A 448 43.84 6.10 3.41
CA THR A 448 44.32 7.16 2.53
C THR A 448 43.59 8.45 2.90
N VAL A 449 44.32 9.41 3.47
CA VAL A 449 43.77 10.70 3.89
C VAL A 449 44.52 11.81 3.18
N SER A 450 43.89 12.53 2.26
CA SER A 450 44.61 13.55 1.46
C SER A 450 44.94 14.83 2.24
N GLY A 451 44.17 15.15 3.27
CA GLY A 451 44.39 16.24 4.23
C GLY A 451 44.76 15.71 5.61
N ASP A 452 44.01 16.10 6.65
CA ASP A 452 44.39 15.86 8.04
C ASP A 452 43.70 14.62 8.64
N LEU A 453 44.47 13.85 9.42
CA LEU A 453 43.97 12.76 10.27
C LEU A 453 44.17 13.14 11.74
N ASN A 454 43.07 13.48 12.42
CA ASN A 454 43.04 13.80 13.84
C ASN A 454 42.55 12.59 14.64
N ASN A 455 43.47 11.88 15.28
CA ASN A 455 43.15 10.73 16.12
C ASN A 455 43.30 11.07 17.61
N ALA A 456 42.18 11.12 18.32
CA ALA A 456 42.12 11.14 19.79
C ALA A 456 41.37 9.92 20.34
N GLY A 457 41.25 8.86 19.53
CA GLY A 457 40.59 7.60 19.82
C GLY A 457 41.49 6.42 19.50
N LEU A 458 40.91 5.33 18.98
CA LEU A 458 41.62 4.11 18.61
C LEU A 458 41.60 3.88 17.10
N LEU A 459 42.78 3.66 16.51
CA LEU A 459 42.97 3.02 15.19
C LEU A 459 43.71 1.71 15.42
N TYR A 460 43.05 0.58 15.20
CA TYR A 460 43.60 -0.74 15.47
C TYR A 460 43.46 -1.69 14.27
N ALA A 461 44.49 -2.52 14.05
CA ALA A 461 44.46 -3.60 13.07
C ALA A 461 44.93 -4.93 13.67
N GLY A 462 44.17 -6.01 13.46
CA GLY A 462 44.53 -7.35 13.92
C GLY A 462 45.70 -7.99 13.16
N ARG A 463 46.15 -7.39 12.05
CA ARG A 463 47.34 -7.77 11.29
C ARG A 463 48.17 -6.54 10.91
N ASN A 464 47.93 -5.91 9.77
CA ASN A 464 48.74 -4.78 9.31
C ASN A 464 47.94 -3.48 9.30
N GLN A 465 48.62 -2.37 9.56
CA GLN A 465 48.08 -1.03 9.46
C GLN A 465 48.89 -0.20 8.48
N GLN A 466 48.25 0.41 7.50
CA GLN A 466 48.89 1.28 6.52
C GLN A 466 48.17 2.63 6.47
N LEU A 467 48.85 3.70 6.87
CA LEU A 467 48.30 5.06 6.90
C LEU A 467 49.09 5.95 5.94
N THR A 468 48.42 6.53 4.96
CA THR A 468 48.97 7.55 4.05
C THR A 468 48.21 8.84 4.28
N VAL A 469 48.87 9.86 4.86
CA VAL A 469 48.27 11.15 5.24
C VAL A 469 48.99 12.28 4.51
N GLY A 470 48.30 12.97 3.59
CA GLY A 470 48.89 14.07 2.83
C GLY A 470 49.19 15.31 3.68
N GLY A 471 48.34 15.58 4.68
CA GLY A 471 48.46 16.70 5.63
C GLY A 471 49.09 16.32 6.97
N LEU A 472 48.48 16.82 8.04
CA LEU A 472 48.88 16.55 9.42
C LEU A 472 48.23 15.26 9.94
N LEU A 473 49.07 14.33 10.36
CA LEU A 473 48.68 13.27 11.29
C LEU A 473 48.87 13.77 12.73
N ASN A 474 47.76 14.05 13.42
CA ASN A 474 47.76 14.44 14.83
C ASN A 474 47.21 13.28 15.68
N ASN A 475 48.10 12.59 16.39
CA ASN A 475 47.77 11.45 17.24
C ASN A 475 47.90 11.79 18.74
N THR A 476 46.78 11.95 19.42
CA THR A 476 46.70 12.03 20.88
C THR A 476 46.08 10.77 21.50
N GLY A 477 45.58 9.84 20.66
CA GLY A 477 45.01 8.55 21.06
C GLY A 477 45.96 7.37 20.86
N SER A 478 45.48 6.30 20.22
CA SER A 478 46.25 5.10 19.92
C SER A 478 46.16 4.71 18.45
N ILE A 479 47.30 4.45 17.84
CA ILE A 479 47.46 3.88 16.50
C ILE A 479 48.34 2.64 16.65
N ALA A 480 47.77 1.45 16.45
CA ALA A 480 48.48 0.20 16.69
C ALA A 480 48.03 -0.96 15.79
N SER A 481 48.92 -1.93 15.59
CA SER A 481 48.60 -3.21 14.95
C SER A 481 49.31 -4.39 15.63
N VAL A 482 48.80 -5.61 15.41
CA VAL A 482 49.43 -6.85 15.91
C VAL A 482 50.73 -7.17 15.17
N ASN A 483 50.87 -6.78 13.91
CA ASN A 483 52.05 -7.02 13.09
C ASN A 483 52.70 -5.68 12.72
N ASN A 484 52.51 -5.19 11.50
CA ASN A 484 53.24 -4.03 10.99
C ASN A 484 52.36 -2.78 10.94
N THR A 485 52.89 -1.64 11.35
CA THR A 485 52.24 -0.33 11.24
C THR A 485 53.09 0.57 10.36
N HIS A 486 52.68 0.82 9.13
CA HIS A 486 53.38 1.71 8.21
C HIS A 486 52.66 3.05 8.12
N ILE A 487 53.37 4.14 8.41
CA ILE A 487 52.80 5.50 8.35
C ILE A 487 53.63 6.40 7.45
N THR A 488 53.00 6.94 6.42
CA THR A 488 53.52 8.03 5.61
C THR A 488 52.66 9.26 5.86
N ALA A 489 53.25 10.36 6.37
CA ALA A 489 52.52 11.59 6.66
C ALA A 489 53.30 12.83 6.18
N GLY A 490 52.60 13.85 5.67
CA GLY A 490 53.21 15.14 5.33
C GLY A 490 53.81 15.84 6.54
N LYS A 491 53.10 15.76 7.68
CA LYS A 491 53.61 16.11 9.01
C LYS A 491 52.99 15.16 10.05
N MET A 492 53.76 14.81 11.08
CA MET A 492 53.26 14.01 12.20
C MET A 492 53.48 14.73 13.52
N THR A 493 52.45 14.78 14.36
CA THR A 493 52.53 15.11 15.80
C THR A 493 51.89 13.98 16.58
N SER A 494 52.63 13.36 17.49
CA SER A 494 52.09 12.30 18.34
C SER A 494 52.43 12.54 19.80
N SER A 495 51.41 12.59 20.64
CA SER A 495 51.52 12.45 22.10
C SER A 495 50.87 11.15 22.61
N GLY A 496 50.17 10.43 21.72
CA GLY A 496 49.56 9.13 21.97
C GLY A 496 50.45 7.94 21.57
N LEU A 497 49.90 6.73 21.68
CA LEU A 497 50.58 5.48 21.30
C LEU A 497 50.70 5.37 19.78
N LEU A 498 51.90 5.02 19.32
CA LEU A 498 52.20 4.49 17.99
C LEU A 498 52.87 3.13 18.19
N GLY A 499 52.26 2.06 17.68
CA GLY A 499 52.72 0.70 17.97
C GLY A 499 52.62 -0.26 16.79
N ALA A 500 53.62 -1.13 16.70
CA ALA A 500 53.61 -2.36 15.90
C ALA A 500 53.88 -3.53 16.87
N GLY A 501 53.35 -4.72 16.60
CA GLY A 501 53.47 -5.83 17.55
C GLY A 501 52.64 -5.65 18.83
N VAL A 502 51.51 -4.93 18.79
CA VAL A 502 50.67 -4.64 19.98
C VAL A 502 49.34 -5.39 19.89
N LYS A 503 49.03 -6.20 20.92
CA LYS A 503 47.75 -6.91 21.03
C LYS A 503 46.63 -5.97 21.48
N ALA A 504 45.38 -6.39 21.28
CA ALA A 504 44.20 -5.60 21.64
C ALA A 504 44.11 -5.28 23.14
N ASP A 505 44.75 -6.07 24.01
CA ASP A 505 44.86 -5.82 25.45
C ASP A 505 45.99 -4.84 25.83
N GLY A 506 46.71 -4.29 24.84
CA GLY A 506 47.84 -3.38 25.02
C GLY A 506 49.17 -4.07 25.33
N SER A 507 49.20 -5.41 25.45
CA SER A 507 50.45 -6.15 25.64
C SER A 507 51.25 -6.30 24.33
N LEU A 508 52.56 -6.46 24.45
CA LEU A 508 53.42 -6.76 23.30
C LEU A 508 53.16 -8.20 22.81
N GLY A 509 53.01 -8.35 21.50
CA GLY A 509 52.81 -9.58 20.76
C GLY A 509 54.05 -10.02 19.99
N ALA A 510 53.84 -10.51 18.77
CA ALA A 510 54.94 -10.88 17.88
C ALA A 510 55.76 -9.65 17.47
N THR A 511 56.99 -9.86 16.98
CA THR A 511 57.81 -8.77 16.42
C THR A 511 57.05 -8.11 15.27
N GLY A 512 56.92 -6.78 15.32
CA GLY A 512 56.27 -5.97 14.30
C GLY A 512 57.12 -4.75 13.96
N ASP A 513 57.05 -4.32 12.70
CA ASP A 513 57.78 -3.16 12.19
C ASP A 513 56.89 -1.90 12.23
N LEU A 514 57.42 -0.82 12.82
CA LEU A 514 56.83 0.53 12.82
C LEU A 514 57.60 1.46 11.88
#